data_AF-A0AAF1AFC0-F1
#
_entry.id   AF-A0AAF1AFC0-F1
#
_cell.length_a   1.000
_cell.length_b   1.000
_cell.length_c   1.000
_cell.angle_alpha   90.00
_cell.angle_beta   90.00
_cell.angle_gamma   90.00
#
_symmetry.space_group_name_H-M   'P 1'
#
loop_
_entity.id
_entity.type
_entity.pdbx_description
1 polymer ?
#
loop_
_entity_poly.entity_id
_entity_poly.type
_entity_poly.pdbx_seq_one_letter_code
_entity_poly.pdbx_strand_id
1 'polypeptide(L)' 'MAHKVSYRLTFTSRASGQSVEMGMTEMFTVRGALVAELDVYYKNPLRMLLC' A
#
# COMPACT_ATOMS: atom_id res chain seq x y z
N MET A 1 -11.71 16.60 -2.23
CA MET A 1 -12.58 15.41 -2.32
C MET A 1 -11.75 14.21 -1.88
N ALA A 2 -12.32 13.29 -1.10
CA ALA A 2 -11.62 12.08 -0.67
C ALA A 2 -11.85 10.95 -1.69
N HIS A 3 -10.79 10.22 -2.01
CA HIS A 3 -10.78 9.12 -2.96
C HIS A 3 -10.21 7.87 -2.29
N LYS A 4 -10.68 6.70 -2.71
CA LYS A 4 -10.18 5.40 -2.25
C LYS A 4 -9.84 4.54 -3.45
N VAL A 5 -8.65 3.96 -3.46
CA VAL A 5 -8.20 2.99 -4.46
C VAL A 5 -7.67 1.75 -3.74
N SER A 6 -8.06 0.56 -4.20
CA SER A 6 -7.59 -0.72 -3.66
C SER A 6 -7.01 -1.56 -4.78
N TYR A 7 -5.82 -2.12 -4.58
CA TYR A 7 -5.09 -2.87 -5.60
C TYR A 7 -4.14 -3.89 -4.99
N ARG A 8 -3.61 -4.77 -5.84
CA ARG A 8 -2.54 -5.72 -5.49
C ARG A 8 -1.25 -5.27 -6.13
N LEU A 9 -0.15 -5.42 -5.41
CA LEU A 9 1.19 -5.14 -5.90
C LEU A 9 2.17 -6.20 -5.42
N THR A 10 3.28 -6.34 -6.13
CA THR A 10 4.41 -7.17 -5.71
C THR A 10 5.48 -6.27 -5.10
N PHE A 11 5.80 -6.48 -3.83
CA PHE A 11 6.91 -5.82 -3.16
C PHE A 11 8.15 -6.70 -3.22
N THR A 12 9.24 -6.19 -3.78
CA THR A 12 10.55 -6.86 -3.80
C THR A 12 11.51 -6.16 -2.85
N SER A 13 11.97 -6.88 -1.83
CA SER A 13 13.02 -6.40 -0.91
C SER A 13 14.34 -6.24 -1.67
N ARG A 14 14.91 -5.04 -1.65
CA ARG A 14 16.24 -4.80 -2.24
C ARG A 14 17.34 -5.58 -1.50
N ALA A 15 17.21 -5.74 -0.18
CA ALA A 15 18.25 -6.37 0.64
C ALA A 15 18.30 -7.90 0.48
N SER A 16 17.15 -8.56 0.33
CA SER A 16 17.07 -10.02 0.23
C SER A 16 16.71 -10.53 -1.17
N GLY A 17 16.28 -9.66 -2.08
CA GLY A 17 15.73 -10.05 -3.38
C GLY A 17 14.38 -10.76 -3.31
N GLN A 18 13.83 -10.99 -2.13
CA GLN A 18 12.56 -11.70 -1.96
C GLN A 18 11.37 -10.82 -2.35
N SER A 19 10.40 -11.43 -3.03
CA SER A 19 9.16 -10.78 -3.45
C SER A 19 7.97 -11.31 -2.67
N VAL A 20 7.01 -10.43 -2.37
CA VAL A 20 5.73 -10.81 -1.76
C VAL A 20 4.57 -10.05 -2.42
N GLU A 21 3.49 -10.75 -2.74
CA GLU A 21 2.23 -10.11 -3.17
C GLU A 21 1.53 -9.51 -1.94
N MET A 22 1.08 -8.27 -2.05
CA MET A 22 0.35 -7.59 -0.99
C MET A 22 -0.84 -6.82 -1.52
N GLY A 23 -1.93 -6.86 -0.76
CA GLY A 23 -3.09 -5.99 -0.97
C GLY A 23 -2.85 -4.63 -0.32
N MET A 24 -3.05 -3.56 -1.08
CA MET A 24 -2.92 -2.18 -0.64
C MET A 24 -4.22 -1.41 -0.87
N THR A 25 -4.51 -0.48 0.04
CA THR A 25 -5.59 0.50 -0.08
C THR A 25 -5.04 1.86 0.22
N GLU A 26 -5.22 2.79 -0.71
CA GLU A 26 -4.84 4.18 -0.58
C GLU A 26 -6.09 5.02 -0.42
N MET A 27 -6.09 5.89 0.58
CA MET A 27 -7.10 6.93 0.74
C MET A 27 -6.39 8.27 0.56
N PHE A 28 -6.85 9.08 -0.39
CA PHE A 28 -6.21 10.35 -0.68
C PHE A 28 -7.21 11.49 -0.83
N THR A 29 -6.85 12.66 -0.32
CA THR A 29 -7.61 13.88 -0.49
C THR A 29 -6.97 14.72 -1.59
N VAL A 30 -7.76 15.06 -2.62
CA VAL A 30 -7.33 16.01 -3.66
C VAL A 30 -7.82 17.42 -3.30
N ARG A 31 -6.91 18.39 -3.39
CA ARG A 31 -7.21 19.83 -3.32
C ARG A 31 -6.70 20.49 -4.61
N GLY A 32 -7.60 21.06 -5.41
CA GLY A 32 -7.27 21.46 -6.78
C GLY A 32 -6.93 20.24 -7.64
N ALA A 33 -5.73 20.21 -8.22
CA ALA A 33 -5.22 19.10 -9.02
C ALA A 33 -4.11 18.29 -8.33
N LEU A 34 -3.92 18.51 -7.02
CA LEU A 34 -2.82 17.91 -6.25
C LEU A 34 -3.36 17.02 -5.13
N VAL A 35 -2.66 15.91 -4.88
CA VAL A 35 -2.85 15.11 -3.68
C VAL A 35 -2.32 15.91 -2.49
N ALA A 36 -3.21 16.21 -1.54
CA ALA A 36 -2.88 16.98 -0.34
C ALA A 36 -2.64 16.09 0.88
N GLU A 37 -3.32 14.95 0.95
CA GLU A 37 -3.22 13.97 2.03
C GLU A 37 -3.25 12.56 1.41
N LEU A 38 -2.47 11.63 1.95
CA LEU A 38 -2.40 10.24 1.53
C LEU A 38 -2.22 9.34 2.75
N ASP A 39 -3.20 8.48 3.00
CA ASP A 39 -3.12 7.38 3.94
C ASP A 39 -2.99 6.06 3.18
N VAL A 40 -2.01 5.24 3.55
CA VAL A 40 -1.75 3.95 2.91
C VAL A 40 -1.96 2.82 3.91
N TYR A 41 -2.86 1.92 3.56
CA TYR A 41 -3.21 0.75 4.36
C TYR A 41 -2.79 -0.51 3.62
N TYR A 42 -2.01 -1.35 4.27
CA TYR A 42 -1.66 -2.67 3.78
C TYR A 42 -1.67 -3.68 4.93
N LYS A 43 -2.00 -4.94 4.62
CA LYS A 43 -1.74 -6.02 5.57
C LYS A 43 -0.29 -6.45 5.41
N ASN A 44 0.49 -6.37 6.48
CA ASN A 44 1.84 -6.92 6.49
C ASN A 44 1.77 -8.45 6.31
N PRO A 45 2.25 -9.02 5.19
CA PRO A 45 2.17 -10.45 4.93
C PRO A 45 3.06 -11.26 5.89
N LEU A 46 4.12 -10.67 6.44
CA LEU A 46 5.03 -11.33 7.38
C LEU A 46 4.42 -11.55 8.77
N ARG A 47 3.34 -10.83 9.12
CA ARG A 47 2.64 -11.06 10.40
C ARG A 47 1.85 -12.37 10.44
N MET A 48 1.66 -13.04 9.30
CA MET A 48 1.05 -14.38 9.21
C MET A 48 2.08 -15.53 9.19
N LEU A 49 3.38 -15.23 9.11
CA LEU A 49 4.47 -16.23 9.05
C LEU A 49 5.25 -16.35 10.38
N LEU A 50 4.81 -15.67 11.43
CA LEU A 50 5.43 -15.67 12.77
C LEU A 50 4.46 -16.21 13.86
N CYS A 51 3.43 -16.96 13.47
CA CYS A 51 2.58 -17.73 14.38
C CYS A 51 2.82 -19.22 14.18
#